data_AF-A0A3D1F9J7-F1
#
_entry.id   AF-A0A3D1F9J7-F1
#
_cell.length_a   1.000
_cell.length_b   1.000
_cell.length_c   1.000
_cell.angle_alpha   90.00
_cell.angle_beta   90.00
_cell.angle_gamma   90.00
#
_symmetry.space_group_name_H-M   'P 1'
#
loop_
_entity.id
_entity.type
_entity.pdbx_description
1 polymer ?
#
loop_
_entity_poly.entity_id
_entity_poly.type
_entity_poly.pdbx_seq_one_letter_code
_entity_poly.pdbx_strand_id
1 'polypeptide(L)'
;MFLQILKTNEFGRSFVEGVAGGGFVMSFALALILLFFHEELRHSWSRKIFKIINHLIYFFSKREIPHESFLKFEEQLNSGIQTIHSRKYELPKVVAYVAADWVCNILVLFFAFKAVGVTMGASQLVIGFAFGMIMTVIPILPGGLGAMEAAMTAAYSQMGIGVGHALAASLLFRLFYYIVPSLASIPIYWGLQVSERRHYQFPKASVKNTAGKESENDG
;
A
#
# COMPACT_ATOMS: atom_id res chain seq x y z
N MET A 1 38.88 25.69 15.93
CA MET A 1 38.24 24.73 15.03
C MET A 1 36.88 24.23 15.55
N PHE A 2 36.75 23.81 16.82
CA PHE A 2 35.48 23.39 17.43
C PHE A 2 34.43 24.53 17.58
N LEU A 3 34.88 25.78 17.73
CA LEU A 3 34.01 26.96 17.86
C LEU A 3 33.49 27.53 16.53
N GLN A 4 33.95 27.03 15.37
CA GLN A 4 33.35 27.36 14.06
C GLN A 4 32.12 26.48 13.75
N ILE A 5 32.02 25.30 14.37
CA ILE A 5 30.87 24.40 14.27
C ILE A 5 29.64 24.93 15.03
N LEU A 6 29.84 25.79 16.04
CA LEU A 6 28.76 26.39 16.83
C LEU A 6 28.24 27.73 16.26
N LYS A 7 28.83 28.24 15.17
CA LYS A 7 28.47 29.55 14.58
C LYS A 7 27.71 29.46 13.26
N THR A 8 27.25 28.27 12.86
CA THR A 8 26.39 28.07 11.68
C THR A 8 24.95 27.89 12.12
N ASN A 9 24.22 29.01 12.16
CA ASN A 9 22.76 29.05 12.37
C ASN A 9 22.00 28.09 11.41
N GLU A 10 22.61 27.78 10.26
CA GLU A 10 22.17 26.82 9.25
C GLU A 10 22.13 25.36 9.74
N PHE A 11 23.19 24.86 10.39
CA PHE A 11 23.25 23.46 10.82
C PHE A 11 22.24 23.18 11.95
N GLY A 12 22.12 24.11 12.89
CA GLY A 12 21.12 24.06 13.94
C GLY A 12 19.69 24.08 13.39
N ARG A 13 19.40 24.94 12.39
CA ARG A 13 18.10 24.98 11.73
C ARG A 13 17.77 23.69 10.98
N SER A 14 18.65 23.20 10.11
CA SER A 14 18.38 21.97 9.35
C SER A 14 18.22 20.74 10.26
N PHE A 15 18.99 20.67 11.36
CA PHE A 15 18.82 19.60 12.35
C PHE A 15 17.47 19.70 13.07
N VAL A 16 17.08 20.90 13.52
CA VAL A 16 15.79 21.15 14.18
C VAL A 16 14.62 20.90 13.22
N GLU A 17 14.72 21.31 11.95
CA GLU A 17 13.74 21.04 10.90
C GLU A 17 13.59 19.53 10.64
N GLY A 18 14.70 18.79 10.60
CA GLY A 18 14.68 17.34 10.46
C GLY A 18 14.02 16.64 11.66
N VAL A 19 14.34 17.05 12.88
CA VAL A 19 13.74 16.51 14.11
C VAL A 19 12.25 16.86 14.19
N ALA A 20 11.88 18.10 13.87
CA ALA A 20 10.49 18.55 13.87
C ALA A 20 9.66 17.82 12.81
N GLY A 21 10.20 17.67 11.59
CA GLY A 21 9.56 16.92 10.51
C GLY A 21 9.39 15.44 10.85
N GLY A 22 10.45 14.78 11.34
CA GLY A 22 10.39 13.39 11.79
C GLY A 22 9.41 13.19 12.94
N GLY A 23 9.42 14.10 13.92
CA GLY A 23 8.48 14.10 15.05
C GLY A 23 7.03 14.28 14.60
N PHE A 24 6.77 15.16 13.63
CA PHE A 24 5.44 15.35 13.06
C PHE A 24 4.93 14.08 12.36
N VAL A 25 5.76 13.45 11.52
CA VAL A 25 5.40 12.20 10.83
C VAL A 25 5.12 11.07 11.83
N MET A 26 5.98 10.91 12.84
CA MET A 26 5.80 9.90 13.89
C MET A 26 4.53 10.15 14.72
N SER A 27 4.26 11.41 15.08
CA SER A 27 3.07 11.79 15.84
C SER A 27 1.80 11.58 15.03
N PHE A 28 1.83 11.92 13.73
CA PHE A 28 0.73 11.69 12.81
C PHE A 28 0.45 10.18 12.63
N ALA A 29 1.49 9.37 12.44
CA ALA A 29 1.37 7.92 12.36
C ALA A 29 0.81 7.31 13.66
N LEU A 30 1.32 7.74 14.83
CA LEU A 30 0.80 7.35 16.14
C LEU A 30 -0.66 7.75 16.31
N ALA A 31 -1.02 8.97 15.93
CA ALA A 31 -2.40 9.45 15.98
C ALA A 31 -3.31 8.56 15.12
N LEU A 32 -2.91 8.21 13.88
CA LEU A 32 -3.66 7.30 13.03
C LEU A 32 -3.82 5.91 13.64
N ILE A 33 -2.76 5.37 14.25
CA ILE A 33 -2.82 4.08 14.95
C ILE A 33 -3.81 4.16 16.12
N LEU A 34 -3.72 5.18 16.96
CA LEU A 34 -4.63 5.37 18.08
C LEU A 34 -6.08 5.54 17.62
N LEU A 35 -6.31 6.31 16.54
CA LEU A 35 -7.63 6.50 15.94
C LEU A 35 -8.22 5.18 15.42
N PHE A 36 -7.36 4.31 14.87
CA PHE A 36 -7.76 3.02 14.34
C PHE A 36 -8.08 2.00 15.44
N PHE A 37 -7.32 2.00 16.54
CA PHE A 37 -7.45 1.02 17.63
C PHE A 37 -8.46 1.43 18.72
N HIS A 38 -8.78 2.71 18.90
CA HIS A 38 -9.79 3.14 19.87
C HIS A 38 -11.21 3.05 19.29
N GLU A 39 -12.03 2.15 19.84
CA GLU A 39 -13.40 1.86 19.38
C GLU A 39 -14.31 3.11 19.35
N GLU A 40 -14.25 3.96 20.38
CA GLU A 40 -15.09 5.16 20.47
C GLU A 40 -14.74 6.25 19.43
N LEU A 41 -13.43 6.39 19.13
CA LEU A 41 -12.94 7.35 18.14
C LEU A 41 -13.25 6.88 16.72
N ARG A 42 -13.14 5.57 16.47
CA ARG A 42 -13.40 4.94 15.17
C ARG A 42 -14.84 5.17 14.71
N HIS A 43 -15.85 4.93 15.54
CA HIS A 43 -17.25 5.16 15.16
C HIS A 43 -17.53 6.62 14.80
N SER A 44 -16.95 7.56 15.57
CA SER A 44 -17.15 9.00 15.35
C SER A 44 -16.44 9.51 14.09
N TRP A 45 -15.22 9.06 13.83
CA TRP A 45 -14.45 9.48 12.66
C TRP A 45 -14.90 8.79 11.37
N SER A 46 -15.27 7.50 11.42
CA SER A 46 -15.84 6.76 10.29
C SER A 46 -17.10 7.45 9.74
N ARG A 47 -18.01 7.88 10.62
CA ARG A 47 -19.20 8.65 10.22
C ARG A 47 -18.87 10.02 9.62
N LYS A 48 -17.87 10.73 10.17
CA LYS A 48 -17.43 12.03 9.62
C LYS A 48 -16.81 11.86 8.24
N ILE A 49 -15.90 10.90 8.07
CA ILE A 49 -15.31 10.57 6.77
C ILE A 49 -16.38 10.18 5.78
N PHE A 50 -17.30 9.29 6.15
CA PHE A 50 -18.35 8.83 5.26
C PHE A 50 -19.20 10.01 4.74
N LYS A 51 -19.55 10.98 5.60
CA LYS A 51 -20.25 12.19 5.18
C LYS A 51 -19.41 13.05 4.22
N ILE A 52 -18.12 13.23 4.50
CA ILE A 52 -17.21 14.01 3.64
C ILE A 52 -17.05 13.33 2.27
N ILE A 53 -16.82 12.02 2.26
CA ILE A 53 -16.68 11.23 1.03
C ILE A 53 -18.00 11.24 0.25
N ASN A 54 -19.14 11.00 0.90
CA ASN A 54 -20.44 11.04 0.24
C ASN A 54 -20.74 12.43 -0.32
N HIS A 55 -20.33 13.50 0.37
CA HIS A 55 -20.45 14.87 -0.13
C HIS A 55 -19.55 15.13 -1.37
N LEU A 56 -18.30 14.68 -1.33
CA LEU A 56 -17.37 14.77 -2.46
C LEU A 56 -17.83 13.94 -3.66
N ILE A 57 -18.35 12.74 -3.43
CA ILE A 57 -18.87 11.85 -4.48
C ILE A 57 -20.17 12.39 -5.05
N TYR A 58 -21.05 12.95 -4.22
CA TYR A 58 -22.24 13.66 -4.69
C TYR A 58 -21.86 14.83 -5.60
N PHE A 59 -20.85 15.62 -5.19
CA PHE A 59 -20.34 16.75 -5.96
C PHE A 59 -19.76 16.32 -7.33
N PHE A 60 -19.04 15.21 -7.39
CA PHE A 60 -18.39 14.75 -8.64
C PHE A 60 -19.24 13.82 -9.52
N SER A 61 -20.11 12.98 -8.94
CA SER A 61 -20.74 11.85 -9.64
C SER A 61 -22.27 11.85 -9.60
N LYS A 62 -22.90 12.68 -8.75
CA LYS A 62 -24.36 12.71 -8.52
C LYS A 62 -24.99 11.33 -8.23
N ARG A 63 -24.21 10.35 -7.77
CA ARG A 63 -24.67 9.04 -7.31
C ARG A 63 -24.45 8.94 -5.80
N GLU A 64 -25.51 8.63 -5.06
CA GLU A 64 -25.44 8.42 -3.61
C GLU A 64 -24.98 7.00 -3.28
N ILE A 65 -24.13 6.84 -2.27
CA ILE A 65 -23.73 5.53 -1.75
C ILE A 65 -24.85 5.01 -0.83
N PRO A 66 -25.44 3.82 -1.08
CA PRO A 66 -26.51 3.28 -0.23
C PRO A 66 -26.02 2.97 1.18
N HIS A 67 -26.81 3.32 2.19
CA HIS A 67 -26.48 3.17 3.62
C HIS A 67 -26.13 1.73 4.06
N GLU A 68 -26.69 0.71 3.38
CA GLU A 68 -26.37 -0.71 3.68
C GLU A 68 -24.91 -1.09 3.40
N SER A 69 -24.27 -0.43 2.42
CA SER A 69 -22.86 -0.69 2.11
C SER A 69 -21.93 -0.21 3.22
N PHE A 70 -22.31 0.84 3.94
CA PHE A 70 -21.57 1.36 5.09
C PHE A 70 -21.66 0.43 6.30
N LEU A 71 -22.84 -0.13 6.58
CA LEU A 71 -23.02 -1.08 7.68
C LEU A 71 -22.20 -2.36 7.47
N LYS A 72 -22.20 -2.90 6.24
CA LYS A 72 -21.35 -4.06 5.88
C LYS A 72 -19.86 -3.75 6.01
N PHE A 73 -19.42 -2.55 5.59
CA PHE A 73 -18.04 -2.11 5.76
C PHE A 73 -17.65 -1.98 7.24
N GLU A 74 -18.54 -1.41 8.07
CA GLU A 74 -18.33 -1.27 9.52
C GLU A 74 -18.20 -2.64 10.21
N GLU A 75 -19.05 -3.61 9.85
CA GLU A 75 -18.99 -4.99 10.35
C GLU A 75 -17.71 -5.73 9.92
N GLN A 76 -17.31 -5.58 8.66
CA GLN A 76 -16.06 -6.14 8.14
C GLN A 76 -14.82 -5.53 8.82
N LEU A 77 -14.80 -4.21 9.00
CA LEU A 77 -13.74 -3.52 9.74
C LEU A 77 -13.66 -4.01 11.18
N ASN A 78 -14.80 -4.15 11.87
CA ASN A 78 -14.82 -4.57 13.26
C ASN A 78 -14.30 -6.01 13.42
N SER A 79 -14.73 -6.90 12.53
CA SER A 79 -14.26 -8.30 12.47
C SER A 79 -12.76 -8.40 12.15
N GLY A 80 -12.25 -7.57 11.24
CA GLY A 80 -10.83 -7.49 10.91
C GLY A 80 -9.98 -7.04 12.10
N ILE A 81 -10.42 -6.00 12.81
CA ILE A 81 -9.73 -5.48 14.00
C ILE A 81 -9.74 -6.51 15.14
N GLN A 82 -10.86 -7.20 15.35
CA GLN A 82 -10.96 -8.27 16.35
C GLN A 82 -10.00 -9.44 16.04
N THR A 83 -9.85 -9.77 14.75
CA THR A 83 -8.89 -10.79 14.29
C THR A 83 -7.45 -10.37 14.58
N ILE A 84 -7.08 -9.12 14.27
CA ILE A 84 -5.76 -8.56 14.60
C ILE A 84 -5.52 -8.59 16.11
N HIS A 85 -6.52 -8.22 16.92
CA HIS A 85 -6.41 -8.19 18.38
C HIS A 85 -6.25 -9.60 19.00
N SER A 86 -6.88 -10.63 18.40
CA SER A 86 -6.74 -12.02 18.85
C SER A 86 -5.34 -12.61 18.67
N ARG A 87 -4.49 -12.00 17.82
CA ARG A 87 -3.14 -12.50 17.50
C ARG A 87 -2.06 -11.45 17.78
N LYS A 88 -1.55 -11.47 19.02
CA LYS A 88 -0.59 -10.49 19.59
C LYS A 88 0.70 -10.26 18.77
N TYR A 89 1.12 -11.20 17.93
CA TYR A 89 2.38 -11.12 17.16
C TYR A 89 2.21 -10.90 15.65
N GLU A 90 0.98 -10.92 15.12
CA GLU A 90 0.78 -10.73 13.68
C GLU A 90 1.02 -9.29 13.26
N LEU A 91 0.60 -8.31 14.07
CA LEU A 91 0.73 -6.90 13.72
C LEU A 91 2.21 -6.44 13.63
N PRO A 92 3.09 -6.70 14.61
CA PRO A 92 4.51 -6.35 14.46
C PRO A 92 5.17 -7.05 13.26
N LYS A 93 4.76 -8.28 12.95
CA LYS A 93 5.27 -9.04 11.81
C LYS A 93 4.87 -8.40 10.48
N VAL A 94 3.62 -7.98 10.33
CA VAL A 94 3.14 -7.24 9.15
C VAL A 94 3.90 -5.92 9.01
N VAL A 95 4.06 -5.17 10.10
CA VAL A 95 4.84 -3.92 10.10
C VAL A 95 6.28 -4.17 9.66
N ALA A 96 6.91 -5.24 10.15
CA ALA A 96 8.27 -5.62 9.74
C ALA A 96 8.35 -5.96 8.24
N TYR A 97 7.36 -6.68 7.69
CA TYR A 97 7.32 -6.96 6.26
C TYR A 97 7.13 -5.71 5.42
N VAL A 98 6.25 -4.79 5.84
CA VAL A 98 6.07 -3.50 5.17
C VAL A 98 7.37 -2.69 5.22
N ALA A 99 8.02 -2.60 6.37
CA ALA A 99 9.29 -1.89 6.48
C ALA A 99 10.38 -2.49 5.58
N ALA A 100 10.46 -3.83 5.53
CA ALA A 100 11.39 -4.54 4.65
C ALA A 100 11.09 -4.25 3.16
N ASP A 101 9.82 -4.23 2.77
CA ASP A 101 9.40 -3.89 1.41
C ASP A 101 9.86 -2.48 1.02
N TRP A 102 9.63 -1.47 1.88
CA TRP A 102 10.08 -0.11 1.64
C TRP A 102 11.60 0.00 1.50
N VAL A 103 12.36 -0.71 2.33
CA VAL A 103 13.82 -0.76 2.23
C VAL A 103 14.26 -1.40 0.92
N CYS A 104 13.68 -2.53 0.54
CA CYS A 104 13.94 -3.20 -0.73
C CYS A 104 13.66 -2.27 -1.92
N ASN A 105 12.55 -1.53 -1.89
CA ASN A 105 12.21 -0.58 -2.95
C ASN A 105 13.24 0.55 -3.10
N ILE A 106 13.69 1.12 -1.97
CA ILE A 106 14.77 2.11 -1.99
C ILE A 106 16.07 1.52 -2.52
N LEU A 107 16.40 0.26 -2.19
CA LEU A 107 17.58 -0.42 -2.71
C LEU A 107 17.49 -0.67 -4.22
N VAL A 108 16.33 -1.08 -4.73
CA VAL A 108 16.11 -1.22 -6.19
C VAL A 108 16.35 0.11 -6.89
N LEU A 109 15.81 1.21 -6.35
CA LEU A 109 16.01 2.54 -6.90
C LEU A 109 17.48 2.98 -6.84
N PHE A 110 18.16 2.70 -5.72
CA PHE A 110 19.60 2.93 -5.59
C PHE A 110 20.40 2.20 -6.67
N PHE A 111 20.12 0.91 -6.88
CA PHE A 111 20.79 0.12 -7.93
C PHE A 111 20.43 0.59 -9.34
N ALA A 112 19.21 1.07 -9.56
CA ALA A 112 18.81 1.68 -10.82
C ALA A 112 19.62 2.94 -11.13
N PHE A 113 19.82 3.83 -10.15
CA PHE A 113 20.70 4.99 -10.30
C PHE A 113 22.16 4.60 -10.54
N LYS A 114 22.67 3.60 -9.80
CA LYS A 114 24.00 3.04 -10.03
C LYS A 114 24.16 2.48 -11.44
N ALA A 115 23.16 1.79 -11.97
CA ALA A 115 23.18 1.21 -13.32
C ALA A 115 23.26 2.28 -14.42
N VAL A 116 22.64 3.45 -14.22
CA VAL A 116 22.77 4.60 -15.13
C VAL A 116 24.02 5.46 -14.85
N GLY A 117 24.92 5.01 -13.98
CA GLY A 117 26.18 5.69 -13.69
C GLY A 117 26.08 6.88 -12.73
N VAL A 118 24.96 7.05 -12.01
CA VAL A 118 24.76 8.13 -11.05
C VAL A 118 24.90 7.61 -9.62
N THR A 119 25.70 8.30 -8.81
CA THR A 119 25.83 8.02 -7.37
C THR A 119 25.11 9.10 -6.57
N MET A 120 24.23 8.67 -5.67
CA MET A 120 23.41 9.57 -4.85
C MET A 120 23.56 9.27 -3.37
N GLY A 121 23.35 10.29 -2.55
CA GLY A 121 23.18 10.10 -1.11
C GLY A 121 21.81 9.48 -0.79
N ALA A 122 21.71 8.77 0.34
CA ALA A 122 20.47 8.14 0.79
C ALA A 122 19.32 9.16 0.93
N SER A 123 19.61 10.37 1.42
CA SER A 123 18.60 11.42 1.58
C SER A 123 17.97 11.85 0.26
N GLN A 124 18.77 12.02 -0.80
CA GLN A 124 18.26 12.41 -2.11
C GLN A 124 17.34 11.33 -2.69
N LEU A 125 17.76 10.05 -2.58
CA LEU A 125 16.96 8.89 -3.00
C LEU A 125 15.61 8.84 -2.29
N VAL A 126 15.60 8.99 -0.97
CA VAL A 126 14.35 8.93 -0.19
C VAL A 126 13.41 10.07 -0.56
N ILE A 127 13.94 11.29 -0.71
CA ILE A 127 13.10 12.44 -1.08
C ILE A 127 12.49 12.23 -2.48
N GLY A 128 13.28 11.89 -3.48
CA GLY A 128 12.76 11.67 -4.83
C GLY A 128 11.77 10.51 -4.88
N PHE A 129 12.04 9.41 -4.17
CA PHE A 129 11.11 8.30 -4.03
C PHE A 129 9.77 8.73 -3.39
N ALA A 130 9.81 9.55 -2.34
CA ALA A 130 8.60 10.06 -1.68
C ALA A 130 7.71 10.87 -2.65
N PHE A 131 8.29 11.71 -3.51
CA PHE A 131 7.53 12.41 -4.56
C PHE A 131 6.86 11.45 -5.54
N GLY A 132 7.56 10.38 -5.93
CA GLY A 132 6.97 9.31 -6.75
C GLY A 132 5.78 8.65 -6.06
N MET A 133 5.91 8.32 -4.78
CA MET A 133 4.86 7.66 -4.00
C MET A 133 3.61 8.53 -3.84
N ILE A 134 3.74 9.85 -3.65
CA ILE A 134 2.59 10.77 -3.57
C ILE A 134 1.73 10.66 -4.84
N MET A 135 2.36 10.54 -6.01
CA MET A 135 1.63 10.41 -7.27
C MET A 135 0.89 9.07 -7.42
N THR A 136 1.28 8.03 -6.69
CA THR A 136 0.56 6.74 -6.70
C THR A 136 -0.78 6.81 -5.95
N VAL A 137 -0.93 7.77 -5.03
CA VAL A 137 -2.15 7.95 -4.22
C VAL A 137 -3.26 8.62 -5.01
N ILE A 138 -2.90 9.47 -5.98
CA ILE A 138 -3.86 10.21 -6.79
C ILE A 138 -4.15 9.40 -8.06
N PRO A 139 -5.37 8.85 -8.25
CA PRO A 139 -5.70 8.05 -9.44
C PRO A 139 -5.97 8.97 -10.64
N ILE A 140 -4.97 9.74 -11.06
CA ILE A 140 -5.06 10.68 -12.20
C ILE A 140 -5.02 9.92 -13.53
N LEU A 141 -4.25 8.83 -13.59
CA LEU A 141 -4.00 8.08 -14.82
C LEU A 141 -4.46 6.63 -14.68
N PRO A 142 -5.27 6.09 -15.61
CA PRO A 142 -5.57 4.67 -15.65
C PRO A 142 -4.25 3.89 -15.83
N GLY A 143 -3.92 3.02 -14.87
CA GLY A 143 -2.65 2.27 -14.82
C GLY A 143 -1.45 3.02 -14.24
N GLY A 144 -1.61 4.30 -13.84
CA GLY A 144 -0.56 5.08 -13.15
C GLY A 144 0.74 5.28 -13.95
N LEU A 145 0.74 5.01 -15.25
CA LEU A 145 1.93 5.03 -16.10
C LEU A 145 2.40 6.47 -16.32
N GLY A 146 3.65 6.78 -15.99
CA GLY A 146 4.29 8.07 -16.28
C GLY A 146 4.22 9.12 -15.17
N ALA A 147 3.18 9.16 -14.33
CA ALA A 147 3.07 10.18 -13.27
C ALA A 147 4.15 10.03 -12.19
N MET A 148 4.41 8.79 -11.77
CA MET A 148 5.46 8.49 -10.80
C MET A 148 6.84 8.85 -11.38
N GLU A 149 7.13 8.44 -12.62
CA GLU A 149 8.40 8.71 -13.28
C GLU A 149 8.60 10.20 -13.49
N ALA A 150 7.57 10.93 -13.90
CA ALA A 150 7.62 12.37 -14.08
C ALA A 150 7.91 13.08 -12.74
N ALA A 151 7.21 12.72 -11.66
CA ALA A 151 7.45 13.31 -10.35
C ALA A 151 8.84 13.01 -9.80
N MET A 152 9.29 11.76 -9.90
CA MET A 152 10.65 11.39 -9.50
C MET A 152 11.69 12.11 -10.36
N THR A 153 11.51 12.12 -11.67
CA THR A 153 12.41 12.82 -12.61
C THR A 153 12.48 14.31 -12.29
N ALA A 154 11.35 14.97 -12.04
CA ALA A 154 11.29 16.38 -11.68
C ALA A 154 11.97 16.66 -10.33
N ALA A 155 11.75 15.81 -9.32
CA ALA A 155 12.39 15.94 -8.01
C ALA A 155 13.91 15.78 -8.11
N TYR A 156 14.37 14.75 -8.80
CA TYR A 156 15.80 14.48 -8.99
C TYR A 156 16.50 15.50 -9.88
N SER A 157 15.81 16.05 -10.88
CA SER A 157 16.37 17.11 -11.74
C SER A 157 16.59 18.41 -10.97
N GLN A 158 15.70 18.73 -10.02
CA GLN A 158 15.90 19.86 -9.11
C GLN A 158 17.09 19.66 -8.16
N MET A 159 17.49 18.42 -7.91
CA MET A 159 18.69 18.07 -7.14
C MET A 159 19.97 18.03 -8.00
N GLY A 160 19.90 18.44 -9.27
CA GLY A 160 21.04 18.53 -10.16
C GLY A 160 21.34 17.26 -10.97
N ILE A 161 20.47 16.24 -10.95
CA ILE A 161 20.64 15.09 -11.84
C ILE A 161 20.16 15.44 -13.25
N GLY A 162 20.91 15.03 -14.27
CA GLY A 162 20.45 15.14 -15.65
C GLY A 162 19.11 14.42 -15.86
N VAL A 163 18.13 15.11 -16.44
CA VAL A 163 16.75 14.61 -16.68
C VAL A 163 16.75 13.22 -17.30
N GLY A 164 17.62 12.95 -18.28
CA GLY A 164 17.73 11.64 -18.94
C GLY A 164 18.13 10.51 -17.98
N HIS A 165 19.07 10.77 -17.07
CA HIS A 165 19.50 9.78 -16.08
C HIS A 165 18.43 9.54 -15.01
N ALA A 166 17.77 10.61 -14.55
CA ALA A 166 16.68 10.50 -13.57
C ALA A 166 15.48 9.73 -14.15
N LEU A 167 15.11 10.02 -15.40
CA LEU A 167 14.06 9.30 -16.11
C LEU A 167 14.44 7.83 -16.32
N ALA A 168 15.65 7.56 -16.82
CA ALA A 168 16.13 6.20 -17.03
C ALA A 168 16.13 5.37 -15.73
N ALA A 169 16.63 5.93 -14.64
CA ALA A 169 16.60 5.27 -13.32
C ALA A 169 15.17 5.02 -12.82
N SER A 170 14.26 5.99 -13.00
CA SER A 170 12.85 5.82 -12.63
C SER A 170 12.15 4.70 -13.41
N LEU A 171 12.43 4.58 -14.70
CA LEU A 171 11.90 3.51 -15.56
C LEU A 171 12.47 2.14 -15.19
N LEU A 172 13.78 2.06 -14.91
CA LEU A 172 14.41 0.84 -14.41
C LEU A 172 13.82 0.40 -13.08
N PHE A 173 13.61 1.34 -12.15
CA PHE A 173 12.91 1.05 -10.91
C PHE A 173 11.52 0.44 -11.18
N ARG A 174 10.74 1.04 -12.10
CA ARG A 174 9.40 0.55 -12.45
C ARG A 174 9.43 -0.85 -13.07
N LEU A 175 10.43 -1.13 -13.90
CA LEU A 175 10.63 -2.43 -14.52
C LEU A 175 10.75 -3.53 -13.46
N PHE A 176 11.62 -3.33 -12.47
CA PHE A 176 11.88 -4.34 -11.43
C PHE A 176 10.81 -4.38 -10.34
N TYR A 177 10.17 -3.26 -10.05
CA TYR A 177 9.14 -3.19 -9.01
C TYR A 177 7.76 -3.66 -9.49
N TYR A 178 7.37 -3.31 -10.73
CA TYR A 178 6.04 -3.65 -11.26
C TYR A 178 6.07 -4.73 -12.34
N ILE A 179 6.88 -4.55 -13.38
CA ILE A 179 6.76 -5.38 -14.59
C ILE A 179 7.28 -6.79 -14.35
N VAL A 180 8.48 -6.93 -13.76
CA VAL A 180 9.09 -8.23 -13.50
C VAL A 180 8.22 -9.09 -12.58
N PRO A 181 7.74 -8.60 -11.42
CA PRO A 181 6.82 -9.39 -10.58
C PRO A 181 5.51 -9.73 -11.29
N SER A 182 4.96 -8.81 -12.07
CA SER A 182 3.71 -9.04 -12.82
C SER A 182 3.87 -10.16 -13.85
N LEU A 183 4.97 -10.15 -14.62
CA LEU A 183 5.27 -11.20 -15.58
C LEU A 183 5.58 -12.54 -14.89
N ALA A 184 6.31 -12.52 -13.77
CA ALA A 184 6.59 -13.72 -12.99
C ALA A 184 5.33 -14.32 -12.36
N SER A 185 4.29 -13.51 -12.10
CA SER A 185 3.03 -13.97 -11.52
C SER A 185 2.20 -14.83 -12.49
N ILE A 186 2.32 -14.63 -13.80
CA ILE A 186 1.57 -15.40 -14.82
C ILE A 186 1.84 -16.92 -14.75
N PRO A 187 3.11 -17.39 -14.85
CA PRO A 187 3.38 -18.83 -14.77
C PRO A 187 3.07 -19.41 -13.39
N ILE A 188 3.26 -18.64 -12.32
CA ILE A 188 2.91 -19.06 -10.96
C ILE A 188 1.39 -19.31 -10.86
N TYR A 189 0.60 -18.36 -11.39
CA TYR A 189 -0.85 -18.48 -11.42
C TYR A 189 -1.32 -19.68 -12.22
N TRP A 190 -0.74 -19.93 -13.40
CA TRP A 190 -1.03 -21.14 -14.18
C TRP A 190 -0.64 -22.41 -13.44
N GLY A 191 0.53 -22.44 -12.77
CA GLY A 191 0.95 -23.56 -11.95
C GLY A 191 -0.04 -23.85 -10.81
N LEU A 192 -0.54 -22.81 -10.16
CA LEU A 192 -1.55 -22.92 -9.11
C LEU A 192 -2.90 -23.42 -9.64
N GLN A 193 -3.36 -22.93 -10.79
CA GLN A 193 -4.59 -23.44 -11.40
C GLN A 193 -4.50 -24.92 -11.77
N VAL A 194 -3.33 -25.38 -12.23
CA VAL A 194 -3.12 -26.80 -12.58
C VAL A 194 -3.11 -27.68 -11.32
N SER A 195 -2.59 -27.19 -10.19
CA SER A 195 -2.58 -27.94 -8.93
C SER A 195 -3.95 -27.97 -8.25
N GLU A 196 -4.71 -26.86 -8.25
CA GLU A 196 -6.04 -26.82 -7.64
C GLU A 196 -7.07 -27.69 -8.38
N ARG A 197 -6.96 -27.80 -9.71
CA ARG A 197 -7.80 -28.71 -10.52
C ARG A 197 -7.67 -30.19 -10.13
N ARG A 198 -6.59 -30.57 -9.43
CA ARG A 198 -6.39 -31.95 -8.92
C ARG A 198 -7.09 -32.25 -7.60
N HIS A 199 -7.52 -31.25 -6.83
CA HIS A 199 -8.07 -31.47 -5.48
C HIS A 199 -9.59 -31.26 -5.35
N TYR A 200 -10.25 -30.74 -6.40
CA TYR A 200 -11.72 -30.61 -6.46
C TYR A 200 -12.39 -31.72 -7.29
N GLN A 201 -11.97 -32.97 -7.13
CA GLN A 201 -12.80 -34.12 -7.55
C GLN A 201 -13.77 -34.44 -6.41
N PHE A 202 -14.99 -33.90 -6.50
CA PHE A 202 -16.10 -34.34 -5.65
C PHE A 202 -16.26 -35.86 -5.73
N PRO A 203 -16.39 -36.59 -4.60
CA PRO A 203 -16.90 -37.94 -4.63
C PRO A 203 -18.29 -37.88 -5.28
N LYS A 204 -18.50 -38.60 -6.38
CA LYS A 204 -19.85 -38.81 -6.91
C LYS A 204 -20.67 -39.43 -5.78
N ALA A 205 -21.54 -38.63 -5.15
CA ALA A 205 -22.52 -39.16 -4.21
C ALA A 205 -23.30 -40.23 -4.94
N SER A 206 -23.19 -41.48 -4.48
CA SER A 206 -24.00 -42.57 -4.97
C SER A 206 -25.45 -42.22 -4.65
N VAL A 207 -26.19 -41.76 -5.65
CA VAL A 207 -27.66 -41.75 -5.61
C VAL A 207 -28.08 -43.22 -5.65
N LYS A 208 -28.04 -43.87 -4.48
CA LYS A 208 -28.50 -45.24 -4.28
C LYS A 208 -29.85 -45.17 -3.59
N ASN A 209 -30.90 -45.42 -4.38
CA ASN A 209 -32.22 -45.91 -4.00
C ASN A 209 -32.87 -45.34 -2.74
N THR A 210 -33.71 -44.33 -2.94
CA THR A 210 -34.89 -44.07 -2.08
C THR A 210 -36.20 -44.12 -2.86
N ALA A 211 -36.22 -44.71 -4.05
CA ALA A 211 -37.45 -45.05 -4.77
C ALA A 211 -37.71 -46.56 -4.61
N GLY A 212 -38.49 -46.95 -3.61
CA GLY A 212 -38.86 -48.35 -3.42
C GLY A 212 -39.41 -48.77 -2.06
N LYS A 213 -39.88 -47.85 -1.21
CA LYS A 213 -40.47 -48.19 0.09
C LYS A 213 -41.81 -47.52 0.41
N GLU A 214 -42.53 -47.02 -0.60
CA GLU A 214 -43.86 -46.41 -0.41
C GLU A 214 -45.01 -47.21 -1.04
N SER A 215 -44.79 -48.46 -1.45
CA SER A 215 -45.86 -49.33 -1.98
C SER A 215 -46.03 -50.62 -1.16
N GLU A 216 -46.09 -50.50 0.16
CA GLU A 216 -46.42 -51.63 1.05
C GLU A 216 -47.09 -51.12 2.33
N ASN A 217 -48.10 -50.26 2.20
CA ASN A 217 -48.99 -49.93 3.30
C ASN A 217 -50.34 -49.41 2.78
N ASP A 218 -51.06 -50.27 2.06
CA ASP A 218 -52.52 -50.18 1.89
C ASP A 218 -53.00 -51.62 1.61
N GLY A 219 -53.34 -52.31 2.70
CA GLY A 219 -53.99 -53.61 2.75
C GLY A 219 -55.09 -53.55 3.80
#